data_AF-A0A3Q2QY80-F1
#
_entry.id   AF-A0A3Q2QY80-F1
#
_cell.length_a   1.000
_cell.length_b   1.000
_cell.length_c   1.000
_cell.angle_alpha   90.00
_cell.angle_beta   90.00
_cell.angle_gamma   90.00
#
_symmetry.space_group_name_H-M   'P 1'
#
loop_
_entity.id
_entity.type
_entity.pdbx_description
1 polymer ?
#
loop_
_entity_poly.entity_id
_entity_poly.type
_entity_poly.pdbx_seq_one_letter_code
_entity_poly.pdbx_strand_id
1 'polypeptide(L)'
;LAEMKRINRELQIETEKLVYGGRYDGREDFAVVVQPFFRNSIVPLNAEGLPDTTFFSEDCFHFSERGHAGMAAALWNNMLEPVGKKQSYNNFTNARNILKCPTEVRQLLTPSGHRPGMACRRADHCWPSDGLRRHLAPPLPQTQEKQEEDNG
;
A
#
# COMPACT_ATOMS: atom_id res chain seq x y z
N LEU A 1 -29.55 -9.47 -2.03
CA LEU A 1 -28.32 -9.23 -1.22
C LEU A 1 -27.63 -10.52 -0.76
N ALA A 2 -28.35 -11.51 -0.21
CA ALA A 2 -27.74 -12.75 0.28
C ALA A 2 -26.93 -13.51 -0.79
N GLU A 3 -27.46 -13.61 -2.01
CA GLU A 3 -26.79 -14.32 -3.11
C GLU A 3 -25.48 -13.65 -3.53
N MET A 4 -25.46 -12.32 -3.65
CA MET A 4 -24.25 -11.56 -3.95
C MET A 4 -23.18 -11.78 -2.88
N LYS A 5 -23.57 -11.81 -1.60
CA LYS A 5 -22.64 -12.11 -0.49
C LYS A 5 -22.09 -13.53 -0.58
N ARG A 6 -22.92 -14.51 -0.94
CA ARG A 6 -22.52 -15.91 -1.14
C ARG A 6 -21.47 -16.01 -2.25
N ILE A 7 -21.77 -15.46 -3.42
CA ILE A 7 -20.87 -15.49 -4.59
C ILE A 7 -19.56 -14.76 -4.28
N ASN A 8 -19.61 -13.59 -3.63
CA ASN A 8 -18.40 -12.87 -3.23
C ASN A 8 -17.53 -13.70 -2.27
N ARG A 9 -18.14 -14.42 -1.32
CA ARG A 9 -17.41 -15.29 -0.39
C ARG A 9 -16.78 -16.48 -1.09
N GLU A 10 -17.49 -17.10 -2.04
CA GLU A 10 -16.96 -18.20 -2.84
C GLU A 10 -15.77 -17.76 -3.70
N LEU A 11 -15.86 -16.59 -4.34
CA LEU A 11 -14.74 -16.01 -5.08
C LEU A 11 -13.50 -15.82 -4.20
N GLN A 12 -13.68 -15.30 -2.98
CA GLN A 12 -12.57 -15.15 -2.03
C GLN A 12 -11.94 -16.50 -1.65
N ILE A 13 -12.76 -17.52 -1.38
CA ILE A 13 -12.30 -18.87 -1.02
C ILE A 13 -11.52 -19.51 -2.17
N GLU A 14 -12.07 -19.47 -3.39
CA GLU A 14 -11.40 -20.06 -4.55
C GLU A 14 -10.12 -19.31 -4.91
N THR A 15 -10.06 -18.00 -4.68
CA THR A 15 -8.81 -17.22 -4.82
C THR A 15 -7.74 -17.70 -3.85
N GLU A 16 -8.09 -17.95 -2.58
CA GLU A 16 -7.15 -18.49 -1.60
C GLU A 16 -6.65 -19.88 -1.97
N LYS A 17 -7.56 -20.76 -2.42
CA LYS A 17 -7.21 -22.10 -2.90
C LYS A 17 -6.28 -22.04 -4.11
N LEU A 18 -6.49 -21.10 -5.03
CA LEU A 18 -5.63 -20.92 -6.18
C LEU A 18 -4.22 -20.45 -5.78
N VAL A 19 -4.12 -19.50 -4.86
CA VAL A 19 -2.83 -18.96 -4.41
C VAL A 19 -2.05 -19.97 -3.57
N TYR A 20 -2.72 -20.63 -2.63
CA TYR A 20 -2.09 -21.54 -1.67
C TYR A 20 -2.21 -23.03 -2.04
N GLY A 21 -2.75 -23.34 -3.22
CA GLY A 21 -2.91 -24.70 -3.74
C GLY A 21 -1.67 -25.27 -4.44
N GLY A 22 -0.51 -24.64 -4.26
CA GLY A 22 0.78 -25.12 -4.78
C GLY A 22 1.10 -24.77 -6.23
N ARG A 23 0.20 -24.08 -6.94
CA ARG A 23 0.40 -23.69 -8.36
C ARG A 23 1.68 -22.88 -8.60
N TYR A 24 2.13 -22.14 -7.59
CA TYR A 24 3.26 -21.21 -7.69
C TYR A 24 4.49 -21.63 -6.88
N ASP A 25 4.47 -22.77 -6.16
CA ASP A 25 5.50 -23.12 -5.17
C ASP A 25 6.89 -23.34 -5.78
N GLY A 26 6.96 -23.77 -7.04
CA GLY A 26 8.22 -24.00 -7.77
C GLY A 26 8.76 -22.78 -8.51
N ARG A 27 8.17 -21.59 -8.33
CA ARG A 27 8.64 -20.34 -8.96
C ARG A 27 9.59 -19.63 -8.00
N GLU A 28 10.74 -19.22 -8.52
CA GLU A 28 11.76 -18.48 -7.76
C GLU A 28 11.83 -17.00 -8.18
N ASP A 29 11.13 -16.62 -9.24
CA ASP A 29 11.15 -15.30 -9.86
C ASP A 29 10.06 -14.34 -9.32
N PHE A 30 9.06 -14.86 -8.62
CA PHE A 30 8.04 -14.07 -7.94
C PHE A 30 7.33 -14.88 -6.84
N ALA A 31 6.62 -14.18 -5.96
CA ALA A 31 5.74 -14.77 -4.96
C ALA A 31 4.31 -14.27 -5.14
N VAL A 32 3.32 -15.08 -4.74
CA VAL A 32 1.91 -14.70 -4.73
C VAL A 32 1.41 -14.72 -3.29
N VAL A 33 0.86 -13.59 -2.84
CA VAL A 33 0.37 -13.44 -1.47
C VAL A 33 -0.98 -12.72 -1.50
N VAL A 34 -2.01 -13.36 -0.95
CA VAL A 34 -3.33 -12.72 -0.81
C VAL A 34 -3.27 -11.62 0.23
N GLN A 35 -3.87 -10.46 -0.08
CA GLN A 35 -4.03 -9.33 0.83
C GLN A 35 -5.51 -9.26 1.28
N PRO A 36 -5.89 -9.88 2.41
CA PRO A 36 -7.28 -10.06 2.80
C PRO A 36 -7.94 -8.81 3.42
N PHE A 37 -7.30 -7.65 3.41
CA PHE A 37 -7.78 -6.44 4.09
C PHE A 37 -9.21 -6.01 3.72
N PHE A 38 -9.79 -6.49 2.60
CA PHE A 38 -11.15 -6.16 2.18
C PHE A 38 -12.15 -7.33 2.29
N ARG A 39 -11.83 -8.42 2.99
CA ARG A 39 -12.78 -9.54 3.17
C ARG A 39 -13.94 -9.14 4.08
N ASN A 40 -13.64 -8.41 5.14
CA ASN A 40 -14.59 -7.94 6.15
C ASN A 40 -14.63 -6.40 6.12
N SER A 41 -15.42 -5.84 5.20
CA SER A 41 -15.47 -4.39 5.02
C SER A 41 -16.43 -3.74 6.00
N ILE A 42 -15.93 -2.76 6.76
CA ILE A 42 -16.74 -1.91 7.65
C ILE A 42 -17.12 -0.66 6.85
N VAL A 43 -18.41 -0.35 6.77
CA VAL A 43 -18.89 0.84 6.07
C VAL A 43 -18.47 2.09 6.87
N PRO A 44 -17.80 3.09 6.26
CA PRO A 44 -17.50 4.34 6.94
C PRO A 44 -18.80 5.05 7.31
N LEU A 45 -18.88 5.56 8.54
CA LEU A 45 -20.03 6.30 9.04
C LEU A 45 -19.67 7.77 9.26
N ASN A 46 -20.62 8.67 9.00
CA ASN A 46 -20.51 10.09 9.29
C ASN A 46 -20.82 10.38 10.78
N ALA A 47 -20.83 11.67 11.17
CA ALA A 47 -21.08 12.08 12.56
C ALA A 47 -22.50 11.70 13.05
N GLU A 48 -23.44 11.51 12.13
CA GLU A 48 -24.82 11.12 12.38
C GLU A 48 -25.01 9.59 12.42
N GLY A 49 -23.94 8.81 12.19
CA GLY A 49 -23.99 7.35 12.18
C GLY A 49 -24.55 6.73 10.89
N LEU A 50 -24.69 7.53 9.82
CA LEU A 50 -25.12 7.09 8.50
C LEU A 50 -23.91 6.78 7.62
N PRO A 51 -24.04 5.96 6.54
CA PRO A 51 -22.97 5.74 5.59
C PRO A 51 -22.40 7.06 5.05
N ASP A 52 -21.09 7.27 5.22
CA ASP A 52 -20.39 8.46 4.75
C ASP A 52 -20.20 8.36 3.23
N THR A 53 -21.04 9.08 2.49
CA THR A 53 -21.05 9.10 1.03
C THR A 53 -19.79 9.72 0.43
N THR A 54 -18.99 10.47 1.20
CA THR A 54 -17.75 11.09 0.68
C THR A 54 -16.68 10.08 0.31
N PHE A 55 -16.81 8.82 0.73
CA PHE A 55 -15.94 7.71 0.34
C PHE A 55 -16.32 7.09 -1.02
N PHE A 56 -17.45 7.48 -1.60
CA PHE A 56 -17.98 6.95 -2.86
C PHE A 56 -18.09 8.05 -3.91
N SER A 57 -18.09 7.64 -5.18
CA SER A 57 -18.32 8.52 -6.32
C SER A 57 -19.82 8.87 -6.43
N GLU A 58 -20.17 9.72 -7.41
CA GLU A 58 -21.55 10.18 -7.65
C GLU A 58 -22.56 9.03 -7.90
N ASP A 59 -22.09 7.87 -8.33
CA ASP A 59 -22.92 6.68 -8.52
C ASP A 59 -23.17 5.86 -7.24
N CYS A 60 -22.61 6.28 -6.10
CA CYS A 60 -22.69 5.61 -4.80
C CYS A 60 -22.16 4.16 -4.81
N PHE A 61 -21.36 3.78 -5.80
CA PHE A 61 -20.84 2.43 -5.98
C PHE A 61 -19.31 2.40 -6.08
N HIS A 62 -18.74 3.17 -7.00
CA HIS A 62 -17.28 3.29 -7.09
C HIS A 62 -16.74 4.10 -5.92
N PHE A 63 -15.51 3.83 -5.51
CA PHE A 63 -14.86 4.66 -4.51
C PHE A 63 -14.52 6.03 -5.10
N SER A 64 -14.66 7.07 -4.29
CA SER A 64 -14.07 8.38 -4.59
C SER A 64 -12.54 8.31 -4.44
N GLU A 65 -11.86 9.40 -4.76
CA GLU A 65 -10.43 9.57 -4.43
C GLU A 65 -10.15 9.26 -2.96
N ARG A 66 -11.02 9.74 -2.06
CA ARG A 66 -10.93 9.48 -0.61
C ARG A 66 -11.08 7.99 -0.27
N GLY A 67 -12.03 7.30 -0.91
CA GLY A 67 -12.20 5.85 -0.76
C GLY A 67 -10.97 5.08 -1.23
N HIS A 68 -10.46 5.41 -2.41
CA HIS A 68 -9.24 4.81 -2.95
C HIS A 68 -8.00 5.04 -2.08
N ALA A 69 -7.84 6.25 -1.51
CA ALA A 69 -6.75 6.55 -0.59
C ALA A 69 -6.78 5.65 0.66
N GLY A 70 -7.96 5.45 1.26
CA GLY A 70 -8.13 4.54 2.39
C GLY A 70 -7.82 3.08 2.03
N MET A 71 -8.28 2.62 0.86
CA MET A 71 -7.98 1.27 0.36
C MET A 71 -6.49 1.05 0.09
N ALA A 72 -5.79 2.05 -0.46
CA ALA A 72 -4.36 2.00 -0.70
C ALA A 72 -3.57 1.91 0.61
N ALA A 73 -3.96 2.68 1.64
CA ALA A 73 -3.35 2.62 2.96
C ALA A 73 -3.54 1.25 3.63
N ALA A 74 -4.75 0.66 3.52
CA ALA A 74 -5.02 -0.66 4.05
C ALA A 74 -4.20 -1.75 3.35
N LEU A 75 -4.10 -1.70 2.00
CA LEU A 75 -3.24 -2.59 1.23
C LEU A 75 -1.78 -2.47 1.66
N TRP A 76 -1.25 -1.25 1.77
CA TRP A 76 0.11 -0.99 2.21
C TRP A 76 0.41 -1.64 3.56
N ASN A 77 -0.45 -1.40 4.55
CA ASN A 77 -0.32 -1.98 5.88
C ASN A 77 -0.39 -3.50 5.86
N ASN A 78 -1.25 -4.07 5.01
CA ASN A 78 -1.41 -5.52 4.89
C ASN A 78 -0.20 -6.19 4.23
N MET A 79 0.45 -5.52 3.26
CA MET A 79 1.71 -6.00 2.69
C MET A 79 2.82 -6.09 3.73
N LEU A 80 2.79 -5.24 4.76
CA LEU A 80 3.74 -5.20 5.87
C LEU A 80 3.39 -6.13 7.04
N GLU A 81 2.35 -6.96 6.92
CA GLU A 81 2.00 -7.97 7.91
C GLU A 81 2.53 -9.36 7.54
N PRO A 82 2.94 -10.19 8.51
CA PRO A 82 3.41 -11.55 8.22
C PRO A 82 2.34 -12.38 7.48
N VAL A 83 2.79 -13.20 6.54
CA VAL A 83 1.91 -14.16 5.83
C VAL A 83 1.22 -15.07 6.87
N GLY A 84 -0.08 -15.31 6.69
CA GLY A 84 -0.93 -16.06 7.64
C GLY A 84 -1.41 -15.27 8.85
N LYS A 85 -0.89 -14.05 9.09
CA LYS A 85 -1.32 -13.13 10.16
C LYS A 85 -1.80 -11.78 9.64
N LYS A 86 -2.18 -11.74 8.36
CA LYS A 86 -2.67 -10.53 7.69
C LYS A 86 -4.08 -10.17 8.19
N GLN A 87 -4.29 -8.90 8.43
CA GLN A 87 -5.58 -8.32 8.76
C GLN A 87 -6.59 -8.55 7.63
N SER A 88 -7.80 -8.96 7.98
CA SER A 88 -8.84 -9.33 7.01
C SER A 88 -9.99 -8.31 6.89
N TYR A 89 -9.85 -7.16 7.54
CA TYR A 89 -10.86 -6.11 7.57
C TYR A 89 -10.26 -4.76 7.21
N ASN A 90 -11.08 -3.87 6.65
CA ASN A 90 -10.68 -2.50 6.37
C ASN A 90 -11.46 -1.57 7.30
N ASN A 91 -10.73 -0.67 7.95
CA ASN A 91 -11.32 0.46 8.65
C ASN A 91 -10.96 1.72 7.85
N PHE A 92 -11.97 2.35 7.25
CA PHE A 92 -11.82 3.57 6.45
C PHE A 92 -11.52 4.77 7.36
N THR A 93 -10.33 4.80 7.95
CA THR A 93 -9.78 5.96 8.64
C THR A 93 -8.81 6.66 7.70
N ASN A 94 -9.07 7.92 7.37
CA ASN A 94 -8.23 8.68 6.43
C ASN A 94 -7.03 9.38 7.11
N ALA A 95 -6.59 8.86 8.26
CA ALA A 95 -5.57 9.52 9.06
C ALA A 95 -4.17 9.10 8.56
N ARG A 96 -3.35 10.04 8.07
CA ARG A 96 -2.03 9.73 7.48
C ARG A 96 -1.08 8.97 8.42
N ASN A 97 -1.28 9.08 9.73
CA ASN A 97 -0.52 8.36 10.76
C ASN A 97 -0.83 6.85 10.81
N ILE A 98 -1.78 6.33 10.02
CA ILE A 98 -2.06 4.89 9.98
C ILE A 98 -1.04 4.09 9.17
N LEU A 99 -0.22 4.74 8.33
CA LEU A 99 0.71 4.03 7.45
C LEU A 99 1.85 3.43 8.28
N LYS A 100 1.94 2.10 8.27
CA LYS A 100 3.02 1.36 8.90
C LYS A 100 4.31 1.60 8.12
N CYS A 101 5.39 1.85 8.84
CA CYS A 101 6.73 1.85 8.25
C CYS A 101 7.24 0.41 8.16
N PRO A 102 7.96 0.04 7.09
CA PRO A 102 8.58 -1.28 7.00
C PRO A 102 9.58 -1.49 8.15
N THR A 103 9.40 -2.56 8.93
CA THR A 103 10.46 -3.13 9.77
C THR A 103 11.37 -4.02 8.92
N GLU A 104 12.55 -4.42 9.42
CA GLU A 104 13.49 -5.23 8.64
C GLU A 104 12.80 -6.43 7.95
N VAL A 105 12.89 -6.45 6.62
CA VAL A 105 12.04 -7.15 5.63
C VAL A 105 12.03 -8.69 5.76
N ARG A 106 12.80 -9.26 6.69
CA ARG A 106 13.21 -10.67 6.68
C ARG A 106 12.06 -11.68 6.84
N GLN A 107 10.87 -11.29 7.27
CA GLN A 107 9.76 -12.23 7.59
C GLN A 107 8.41 -11.91 6.93
N LEU A 108 8.32 -10.88 6.08
CA LEU A 108 7.02 -10.39 5.59
C LEU A 108 6.47 -11.16 4.38
N LEU A 109 7.34 -11.85 3.62
CA LEU A 109 7.01 -12.37 2.29
C LEU A 109 7.17 -13.88 2.11
N THR A 110 7.56 -14.63 3.14
CA THR A 110 7.74 -16.09 3.03
C THR A 110 6.48 -16.83 3.48
N PRO A 111 5.75 -17.53 2.57
CA PRO A 111 4.72 -18.47 2.98
C PRO A 111 5.32 -19.59 3.84
N SER A 112 4.57 -20.05 4.84
CA SER A 112 5.01 -21.12 5.73
C SER A 112 5.08 -22.45 4.95
N GLY A 113 6.30 -22.87 4.55
CA GLY A 113 6.51 -24.10 3.78
C GLY A 113 7.71 -24.10 2.83
N HIS A 114 8.26 -22.93 2.49
CA HIS A 114 9.47 -22.86 1.65
C HIS A 114 10.73 -23.21 2.45
N ARG A 115 11.50 -24.20 1.95
CA ARG A 115 12.82 -24.56 2.51
C ARG A 115 13.73 -23.31 2.54
N PRO A 116 14.61 -23.18 3.54
CA PRO A 116 15.61 -22.10 3.60
C PRO A 116 16.70 -22.37 2.55
N GLY A 117 16.38 -22.18 1.27
CA GLY A 117 17.31 -22.37 0.15
C GLY A 117 17.92 -21.06 -0.33
N MET A 118 17.22 -19.94 -0.21
CA MET A 118 17.72 -18.63 -0.64
C MET A 118 17.23 -17.54 0.29
N ALA A 119 18.12 -17.07 1.15
CA ALA A 119 17.94 -15.77 1.77
C ALA A 119 17.81 -14.73 0.65
N CYS A 120 16.78 -13.88 0.68
CA CYS A 120 16.83 -12.62 -0.03
C CYS A 120 18.14 -11.95 0.38
N ARG A 121 19.11 -11.85 -0.54
CA ARG A 121 20.27 -11.00 -0.33
C ARG A 121 19.73 -9.59 -0.13
N ARG A 122 20.35 -8.84 0.79
CA ARG A 122 19.92 -7.49 1.16
C ARG A 122 19.55 -6.70 -0.10
N ALA A 123 18.37 -6.10 -0.11
CA ALA A 123 18.03 -5.07 -1.07
C ALA A 123 18.74 -3.79 -0.63
N ASP A 124 20.03 -3.68 -0.92
CA ASP A 124 20.84 -2.50 -0.58
C ASP A 124 20.41 -1.25 -1.39
N HIS A 125 19.39 -1.34 -2.24
CA HIS A 125 19.01 -0.29 -3.21
C HIS A 125 17.50 -0.04 -3.39
N CYS A 126 16.68 -0.26 -2.36
CA CYS A 126 15.30 0.26 -2.38
C CYS A 126 15.25 1.67 -1.76
N TRP A 127 15.26 2.67 -2.67
CA TRP A 127 15.07 4.11 -2.47
C TRP A 127 16.28 4.90 -1.90
N PRO A 128 16.79 5.93 -2.62
CA PRO A 128 17.76 6.85 -2.03
C PRO A 128 17.03 7.73 -1.02
N SER A 129 17.35 7.56 0.26
CA SER A 129 16.88 8.42 1.35
C SER A 129 17.34 9.89 1.23
N ASP A 130 18.17 10.23 0.23
CA ASP A 130 18.78 11.55 0.07
C ASP A 130 18.20 12.41 -1.07
N GLY A 131 17.12 11.98 -1.73
CA GLY A 131 16.62 12.64 -2.93
C GLY A 131 15.65 13.83 -2.77
N LEU A 132 15.10 14.09 -1.58
CA LEU A 132 13.96 15.02 -1.45
C LEU A 132 14.22 16.31 -0.64
N ARG A 133 15.45 16.84 -0.65
CA ARG A 133 15.80 18.07 0.08
C ARG A 133 16.42 19.21 -0.72
N ARG A 134 16.29 19.22 -2.06
CA ARG A 134 16.98 20.24 -2.89
C ARG A 134 16.14 21.02 -3.90
N HIS A 135 14.80 20.96 -3.90
CA HIS A 135 14.01 21.63 -4.95
C HIS A 135 13.03 22.72 -4.46
N LEU A 136 13.18 23.24 -3.24
CA LEU A 136 12.32 24.34 -2.75
C LEU A 136 13.08 25.51 -2.09
N ALA A 137 14.40 25.59 -2.20
CA ALA A 137 15.10 26.82 -1.81
C ALA A 137 15.09 27.81 -2.99
N PRO A 138 14.53 29.02 -2.84
CA PRO A 138 14.68 30.05 -3.87
C PRO A 138 16.16 30.48 -3.94
N PRO A 139 16.69 30.82 -5.13
CA PRO A 139 18.09 31.21 -5.25
C PRO A 139 18.34 32.56 -4.56
N LEU A 140 19.41 32.62 -3.78
CA LEU A 140 19.96 33.87 -3.23
C LEU A 140 20.46 34.78 -4.38
N PRO A 141 20.35 36.11 -4.25
CA PRO A 141 20.74 37.03 -5.31
C PRO A 141 22.26 37.02 -5.50
N GLN A 142 22.70 36.86 -6.75
CA GLN A 142 24.12 36.98 -7.10
C GLN A 142 24.53 38.46 -7.07
N THR A 143 25.50 38.79 -6.23
CA THR A 143 26.24 40.05 -6.28
C THR A 143 27.05 40.10 -7.58
N GLN A 144 26.75 41.07 -8.45
CA GLN A 144 27.59 41.36 -9.62
C GLN A 144 28.87 42.08 -9.15
N GLU A 145 30.00 41.39 -9.20
CA GLU A 145 31.30 42.05 -9.28
C GLU A 145 31.45 42.61 -10.71
N LYS A 146 31.46 43.94 -10.82
CA LYS A 146 31.83 44.67 -12.04
C LYS A 146 33.33 44.96 -12.02
N GLN A 147 34.04 44.40 -12.99
CA GLN A 147 35.31 44.87 -13.56
C GLN A 147 35.16 44.60 -15.07
N GLU A 148 35.46 45.47 -16.03
CA GLU A 148 36.23 46.72 -16.07
C GLU A 148 35.95 47.40 -17.44
N GLU A 149 36.64 48.51 -17.73
CA GLU A 149 36.85 49.17 -19.04
C GLU A 149 36.09 50.50 -19.31
N ASP A 150 36.69 51.57 -18.80
CA ASP A 150 37.41 52.61 -19.55
C ASP A 150 36.77 53.23 -20.82
N ASN A 151 36.46 54.53 -20.74
CA ASN A 151 36.59 55.52 -21.82
C ASN A 151 36.18 56.93 -21.34
N GLY A 152 37.15 57.84 -21.20
CA GLY A 152 36.93 59.30 -21.20
C GLY A 152 37.60 60.07 -20.07
#